data_AF-A0A2J4YFR9-F1
#
_entry.id   AF-A0A2J4YFR9-F1
#
_cell.length_a   1.000
_cell.length_b   1.000
_cell.length_c   1.000
_cell.angle_alpha   90.00
_cell.angle_beta   90.00
_cell.angle_gamma   90.00
#
_symmetry.space_group_name_H-M   'P 1'
#
loop_
_entity.id
_entity.type
_entity.pdbx_description
1 polymer ?
#
loop_
_entity_poly.entity_id
_entity_poly.type
_entity_poly.pdbx_seq_one_letter_code
_entity_poly.pdbx_strand_id
1 'polypeptide(L)'
;LKALQKGVAYLRAHPQETWQAFAAAHPELNTELNKQAWLKTLPLFASDPAALDKPRYEAYEQFLYNNKLVKKVTPLTNYAVELH
;
A
#
# COMPACT_ATOMS: atom_id res chain seq x y z
N LEU A 1 -10.31 -8.43 -5.23
CA LEU A 1 -9.71 -7.74 -4.05
C LEU A 1 -9.97 -8.40 -2.69
N LYS A 2 -11.02 -9.24 -2.54
CA LYS A 2 -11.30 -9.97 -1.28
C LYS A 2 -10.09 -10.75 -0.71
N ALA A 3 -9.32 -11.44 -1.56
CA ALA A 3 -8.12 -12.16 -1.12
C ALA A 3 -7.03 -11.22 -0.57
N LEU A 4 -6.83 -10.06 -1.18
CA LEU A 4 -5.89 -9.05 -0.70
C LEU A 4 -6.31 -8.48 0.66
N GLN A 5 -7.59 -8.17 0.82
CA GLN A 5 -8.14 -7.71 2.09
C GLN A 5 -7.95 -8.76 3.20
N LYS A 6 -8.22 -10.04 2.92
CA LYS A 6 -7.93 -11.15 3.85
C LYS A 6 -6.44 -11.24 4.17
N GLY A 7 -5.57 -11.07 3.18
CA GLY A 7 -4.13 -11.04 3.36
C GLY A 7 -3.69 -9.92 4.32
N VAL A 8 -4.17 -8.70 4.13
CA VAL A 8 -3.89 -7.58 5.04
C VAL A 8 -4.41 -7.85 6.46
N ALA A 9 -5.62 -8.41 6.58
CA ALA A 9 -6.17 -8.79 7.88
C ALA A 9 -5.28 -9.84 8.58
N TYR A 10 -4.81 -10.84 7.85
CA TYR A 10 -3.91 -11.88 8.37
C TYR A 10 -2.56 -11.32 8.78
N LEU A 11 -1.94 -10.48 7.94
CA LEU A 11 -0.68 -9.79 8.23
C LEU A 11 -0.74 -9.02 9.55
N ARG A 12 -1.84 -8.31 9.79
CA ARG A 12 -2.06 -7.54 11.03
C ARG A 12 -2.32 -8.41 12.25
N ALA A 13 -3.06 -9.52 12.09
CA ALA A 13 -3.36 -10.45 13.17
C ALA A 13 -2.16 -11.30 13.58
N HIS A 14 -1.24 -11.55 12.64
CA HIS A 14 -0.08 -12.44 12.81
C HIS A 14 1.25 -11.76 12.41
N PRO A 15 1.61 -10.60 12.99
CA PRO A 15 2.71 -9.77 12.46
C PRO A 15 4.09 -10.43 12.59
N GLN A 16 4.34 -11.20 13.66
CA GLN A 16 5.60 -11.91 13.86
C GLN A 16 5.71 -13.17 12.99
N GLU A 17 4.63 -13.95 12.89
CA GLU A 17 4.57 -15.16 12.08
C GLU A 17 4.79 -14.82 10.60
N THR A 18 4.11 -13.79 10.11
CA THR A 18 4.23 -13.36 8.72
C THR A 18 5.59 -12.75 8.41
N TRP A 19 6.23 -12.07 9.38
CA TRP A 19 7.64 -11.70 9.27
C TRP A 19 8.55 -12.93 9.17
N GLN A 20 8.37 -13.94 10.02
CA GLN A 20 9.21 -15.15 10.00
C GLN A 20 9.08 -15.90 8.69
N ALA A 21 7.85 -16.05 8.17
CA ALA A 21 7.60 -16.65 6.87
C ALA A 21 8.27 -15.86 5.73
N PHE A 22 8.15 -14.52 5.74
CA PHE A 22 8.78 -13.65 4.76
C PHE A 22 10.32 -13.74 4.81
N ALA A 23 10.91 -13.64 6.00
CA ALA A 23 12.35 -13.69 6.20
C ALA A 23 12.96 -15.06 5.86
N ALA A 24 12.21 -16.15 6.07
CA ALA A 24 12.63 -17.49 5.66
C ALA A 24 12.62 -17.64 4.12
N ALA A 25 11.63 -17.06 3.44
CA ALA A 25 11.54 -17.06 1.99
C ALA A 25 12.53 -16.09 1.31
N HIS A 26 12.93 -15.04 2.03
CA HIS A 26 13.83 -13.98 1.55
C HIS A 26 14.98 -13.74 2.55
N PRO A 27 15.97 -14.67 2.65
CA PRO A 27 17.05 -14.57 3.64
C PRO A 27 17.88 -13.29 3.53
N GLU A 28 18.03 -12.75 2.32
CA GLU A 28 18.71 -11.48 2.04
C GLU A 28 18.02 -10.27 2.70
N LEU A 29 16.72 -10.39 2.98
CA LEU A 29 15.94 -9.37 3.65
C LEU A 29 15.79 -9.62 5.15
N ASN A 30 16.30 -10.74 5.70
CA ASN A 30 16.25 -11.07 7.12
C ASN A 30 17.26 -10.27 7.93
N THR A 31 17.02 -8.97 8.05
CA THR A 31 17.82 -8.04 8.84
C THR A 31 16.98 -7.44 9.96
N GLU A 32 17.62 -7.00 11.04
CA GLU A 32 16.92 -6.32 12.13
C GLU A 32 16.21 -5.04 11.62
N LEU A 33 16.84 -4.30 10.71
CA LEU A 33 16.24 -3.11 10.10
C LEU A 33 14.93 -3.45 9.37
N ASN A 34 14.93 -4.48 8.53
CA ASN A 34 13.75 -4.88 7.77
C ASN A 34 12.65 -5.44 8.68
N LYS A 35 13.01 -6.16 9.74
CA LYS A 35 12.05 -6.61 10.75
C LYS A 35 11.33 -5.44 11.40
N GLN A 36 12.09 -4.42 11.81
CA GLN A 36 11.53 -3.21 12.40
C GLN A 36 10.64 -2.45 11.40
N ALA A 37 11.08 -2.34 10.14
CA ALA A 37 10.31 -1.70 9.07
C ALA A 37 9.00 -2.47 8.77
N TRP A 38 9.04 -3.79 8.74
CA TRP A 38 7.87 -4.66 8.54
C TRP A 38 6.82 -4.36 9.60
N LEU A 39 7.18 -4.48 10.88
CA LEU A 39 6.26 -4.28 12.00
C LEU A 39 5.68 -2.85 12.03
N LYS A 40 6.47 -1.84 11.67
CA LYS A 40 6.03 -0.43 11.63
C LYS A 40 5.12 -0.10 10.46
N THR A 41 5.25 -0.80 9.33
CA THR A 41 4.47 -0.51 8.12
C THR A 41 3.19 -1.33 8.02
N LEU A 42 3.07 -2.46 8.74
CA LEU A 42 1.85 -3.28 8.78
C LEU A 42 0.55 -2.50 9.08
N PRO A 43 0.52 -1.55 10.04
CA PRO A 43 -0.68 -0.74 10.28
C PRO A 43 -1.08 0.14 9.09
N LEU A 44 -0.15 0.48 8.19
CA LEU A 44 -0.37 1.42 7.08
C LEU A 44 -1.04 0.80 5.85
N PHE A 45 -1.12 -0.53 5.75
CA PHE A 45 -1.83 -1.18 4.64
C PHE A 45 -3.32 -0.82 4.63
N ALA A 46 -3.95 -0.72 3.46
CA ALA A 46 -5.38 -0.41 3.40
C ALA A 46 -6.24 -1.54 3.99
N SER A 47 -7.16 -1.23 4.91
CA SER A 47 -8.17 -2.18 5.40
C SER A 47 -9.25 -2.49 4.36
N ASP A 48 -9.51 -1.55 3.46
CA ASP A 48 -10.37 -1.70 2.30
C ASP A 48 -9.58 -1.36 1.03
N PRO A 49 -8.89 -2.33 0.42
CA PRO A 49 -8.09 -2.10 -0.77
C PRO A 49 -8.94 -1.86 -2.04
N ALA A 50 -10.26 -2.03 -1.98
CA ALA A 50 -11.16 -1.76 -3.13
C ALA A 50 -11.69 -0.33 -3.14
N ALA A 51 -11.74 0.32 -1.98
CA ALA A 51 -12.17 1.71 -1.88
C ALA A 51 -11.21 2.66 -2.61
N LEU A 52 -11.73 3.34 -3.64
CA LEU A 52 -11.02 4.38 -4.35
C LEU A 52 -11.32 5.75 -3.73
N ASP A 53 -10.34 6.33 -3.05
CA ASP A 53 -10.40 7.71 -2.55
C ASP A 53 -10.09 8.71 -3.68
N LYS A 54 -11.11 9.02 -4.50
CA LYS A 54 -10.97 9.94 -5.65
C LYS A 54 -10.41 11.32 -5.25
N PRO A 55 -10.92 11.99 -4.20
CA PRO A 55 -10.39 13.29 -3.78
C PRO A 55 -8.89 13.25 -3.46
N ARG A 56 -8.39 12.17 -2.84
CA ARG A 56 -6.96 12.04 -2.54
C ARG A 56 -6.09 11.95 -3.79
N TYR A 57 -6.52 11.22 -4.81
CA TYR A 57 -5.78 11.13 -6.07
C TYR A 57 -5.75 12.48 -6.80
N GLU A 58 -6.91 13.14 -6.90
CA GLU A 58 -7.03 14.45 -7.55
C GLU A 58 -6.17 15.51 -6.84
N ALA A 59 -6.21 15.55 -5.50
CA ALA A 59 -5.41 16.47 -4.70
C ALA A 59 -3.89 16.23 -4.89
N TYR A 60 -3.47 14.97 -4.95
CA TYR A 60 -2.06 14.63 -5.12
C TYR A 60 -1.55 14.99 -6.51
N GLU A 61 -2.30 14.68 -7.57
CA GLU A 61 -1.91 15.05 -8.93
C GLU A 61 -1.87 16.58 -9.11
N GLN A 62 -2.83 17.30 -8.50
CA GLN A 62 -2.81 18.76 -8.49
C GLN A 62 -1.57 19.31 -7.77
N PHE A 63 -1.17 18.71 -6.64
CA PHE A 63 0.07 19.06 -5.95
C PHE A 63 1.30 18.83 -6.86
N LEU A 64 1.39 17.69 -7.53
CA LEU A 64 2.51 17.40 -8.44
C LEU A 64 2.56 18.38 -9.61
N TYR A 65 1.40 18.75 -10.18
CA TYR A 65 1.31 19.73 -11.26
C TYR A 65 1.75 21.12 -10.81
N ASN A 66 1.25 21.59 -9.66
CA ASN A 66 1.61 22.90 -9.09
C ASN A 66 3.12 23.01 -8.82
N ASN A 67 3.75 21.89 -8.45
CA ASN A 67 5.20 21.80 -8.20
C ASN A 67 6.02 21.44 -9.46
N LYS A 68 5.39 21.41 -10.65
CA LYS A 68 6.04 21.14 -11.94
C LYS A 68 6.72 19.76 -12.03
N LEU A 69 6.28 18.80 -11.22
CA LEU A 69 6.75 17.41 -11.26
C LEU A 69 6.05 16.60 -12.36
N VAL A 70 4.85 17.02 -12.77
CA VAL A 70 4.12 16.50 -13.94
C VAL A 70 3.68 17.64 -14.85
N LYS A 71 3.52 17.37 -16.15
CA LYS A 71 3.23 18.39 -17.18
C LYS A 71 1.76 18.73 -17.34
N LYS A 72 0.85 17.88 -16.85
CA LYS A 72 -0.60 18.04 -16.95
C LYS A 72 -1.30 17.27 -15.84
N VAL A 73 -2.54 17.66 -15.54
CA VAL A 73 -3.47 16.88 -14.72
C VAL A 73 -4.25 15.93 -15.64
N THR A 74 -4.35 14.67 -15.25
CA THR A 74 -4.97 13.58 -16.02
C THR A 74 -6.31 13.22 -15.39
N PRO A 75 -7.39 13.03 -16.18
CA PRO A 75 -8.64 12.51 -15.64
C PRO A 75 -8.41 11.20 -14.87
N LEU A 76 -8.90 11.11 -13.64
CA LEU A 76 -8.71 9.95 -12.75
C LEU A 76 -9.14 8.63 -13.41
N THR A 77 -10.22 8.68 -14.18
CA THR A 77 -10.79 7.54 -14.90
C THR A 77 -9.85 6.92 -15.94
N ASN A 78 -8.77 7.61 -16.32
CA ASN A 78 -7.77 7.05 -17.23
C ASN A 78 -6.84 6.04 -16.55
N TYR A 79 -6.73 6.04 -15.22
CA TYR A 79 -5.75 5.23 -14.50
C TYR A 79 -6.24 4.60 -13.18
N ALA A 80 -7.42 4.97 -12.70
CA ALA A 80 -8.05 4.34 -11.53
C ALA A 80 -9.53 4.04 -11.81
N VAL A 81 -9.97 2.87 -11.34
CA VAL A 81 -11.35 2.40 -11.45
C VAL A 81 -11.81 2.01 -10.05
N GLU A 82 -13.01 2.44 -9.69
CA GLU A 82 -13.68 2.00 -8.47
C GLU A 82 -14.31 0.63 -8.73
N LEU A 83 -14.02 -0.34 -7.85
CA LEU A 83 -14.48 -1.71 -7.99
C LEU A 83 -15.65 -1.93 -7.03
N HIS A 84 -16.79 -2.34 -7.58
CA HIS A 84 -18.01 -2.68 -6.83
C HIS A 84 -18.02 -4.16 -6.41
#